data_AF-Q823S2-F1
#
_entry.id   AF-Q823S2-F1
#
_cell.length_a   1.000
_cell.length_b   1.000
_cell.length_c   1.000
_cell.angle_alpha   90.00
_cell.angle_beta   90.00
_cell.angle_gamma   90.00
#
_symmetry.space_group_name_H-M   'P 1'
#
loop_
_entity.id
_entity.type
_entity.pdbx_description
1 polymer ?
#
loop_
_entity_poly.entity_id
_entity_poly.type
_entity_poly.pdbx_seq_one_letter_code
_entity_poly.pdbx_strand_id
1 'polypeptide(L)'
;MGVVQIPQHTHVNENNSVCLAPHVILPEVIHGCPMAPEAMITKLQHLPLLLIPIVGLVYAGIFYRRYTRACTSFQAINGFTPNTKCPQCRETSMIMVLPIVVSVLGGLGFMLPLLILLLPILLITGLVKAILGIGRCVAAGVKCCGNKPRSVDI
;
A
#
# COMPACT_ATOMS: atom_id res chain seq x y z
N MET A 1 -11.34 11.21 24.45
CA MET A 1 -11.33 12.00 23.21
C MET A 1 -10.06 12.81 23.24
N GLY A 2 -9.02 12.35 22.55
CA GLY A 2 -7.76 13.07 22.39
C GLY A 2 -7.97 14.32 21.52
N VAL A 3 -7.28 15.39 21.84
CA VAL A 3 -7.34 16.66 21.10
C VAL A 3 -5.91 17.02 20.73
N VAL A 4 -5.65 17.26 19.45
CA VAL A 4 -4.32 17.71 19.01
C VAL A 4 -4.34 19.24 19.05
N GLN A 5 -3.55 19.81 19.96
CA GLN A 5 -3.42 21.26 20.10
C GLN A 5 -2.10 21.68 19.49
N ILE A 6 -2.15 22.59 18.53
CA ILE A 6 -0.97 23.25 17.99
C ILE A 6 -0.90 24.63 18.63
N PRO A 7 0.13 24.94 19.44
CA PRO A 7 0.28 26.24 20.04
C PRO A 7 0.46 27.32 18.97
N GLN A 8 0.27 28.58 19.35
CA GLN A 8 0.63 29.70 18.50
C GLN A 8 2.15 29.68 18.24
N HIS A 9 2.56 29.78 16.97
CA HIS A 9 3.96 29.74 16.58
C HIS A 9 4.22 30.56 15.31
N THR A 10 5.47 30.61 14.89
CA THR A 10 5.88 31.33 13.68
C THR A 10 6.33 30.35 12.60
N HIS A 11 5.99 30.69 11.36
CA HIS A 11 6.53 30.07 10.16
C HIS A 11 7.44 31.05 9.45
N VAL A 12 8.48 30.53 8.81
CA VAL A 12 9.28 31.26 7.83
C VAL A 12 8.88 30.74 6.47
N ASN A 13 8.34 31.61 5.62
CA ASN A 13 7.93 31.27 4.27
C ASN A 13 9.15 31.22 3.33
N GLU A 14 8.98 30.70 2.12
CA GLU A 14 10.08 30.59 1.14
C GLU A 14 10.71 31.95 0.78
N ASN A 15 9.94 33.03 0.93
CA ASN A 15 10.39 34.41 0.71
C ASN A 15 11.08 35.03 1.94
N ASN A 16 11.48 34.23 2.93
CA ASN A 16 11.98 34.67 4.24
C ASN A 16 11.01 35.54 5.07
N SER A 17 9.75 35.65 4.66
CA SER A 17 8.73 36.36 5.46
C SER A 17 8.31 35.51 6.66
N VAL A 18 8.14 36.16 7.81
CA VAL A 18 7.68 35.50 9.03
C VAL A 18 6.17 35.62 9.11
N CYS A 19 5.48 34.49 9.22
CA CYS A 19 4.03 34.41 9.36
C CYS A 19 3.69 33.88 10.76
N LEU A 20 2.70 34.48 11.41
CA LEU A 20 2.20 33.99 12.69
C LEU A 20 1.14 32.91 12.44
N ALA A 21 1.39 31.67 12.85
CA ALA A 21 0.41 30.61 12.87
C ALA A 21 -0.46 30.74 14.12
N PRO A 22 -1.80 30.81 13.97
CA PRO A 22 -2.72 30.87 15.10
C PRO A 22 -2.71 29.56 15.89
N HIS A 23 -3.15 29.62 17.15
CA HIS A 23 -3.40 28.43 17.94
C HIS A 23 -4.55 27.61 17.33
N VAL A 24 -4.32 26.33 17.05
CA VAL A 24 -5.32 25.45 16.41
C VAL A 24 -5.63 24.27 17.33
N ILE A 25 -6.92 24.09 17.64
CA ILE A 25 -7.43 22.92 18.35
C ILE A 25 -8.06 21.99 17.33
N LEU A 26 -7.50 20.79 17.21
CA LEU A 26 -7.94 19.80 16.24
C LEU A 26 -8.62 18.62 16.92
N PRO A 27 -9.79 18.20 16.42
CA PRO A 27 -10.41 16.96 16.89
C PRO A 27 -9.54 15.75 16.52
N GLU A 28 -9.59 14.69 17.33
CA GLU A 28 -8.97 13.38 17.09
C GLU A 28 -9.31 12.75 15.73
N VAL A 29 -10.37 13.25 15.10
CA VAL A 29 -10.85 12.82 13.79
C VAL A 29 -10.92 14.03 12.86
N ILE A 30 -9.96 14.14 11.95
CA ILE A 30 -9.97 15.16 10.91
C ILE A 30 -10.53 14.53 9.64
N HIS A 31 -11.69 15.00 9.17
CA HIS A 31 -12.36 14.50 7.96
C HIS A 31 -12.53 12.97 7.90
N GLY A 32 -12.82 12.34 9.04
CA GLY A 32 -13.00 10.90 9.16
C GLY A 32 -11.72 10.06 9.24
N CYS A 33 -10.53 10.67 9.24
CA CYS A 33 -9.29 9.97 9.58
C CYS A 33 -9.19 9.82 11.10
N PRO A 34 -9.23 8.60 11.66
CA PRO A 34 -8.81 8.43 13.03
C PRO A 34 -7.33 8.79 13.13
N MET A 35 -7.00 9.72 14.01
CA MET A 35 -5.60 10.03 14.34
C MET A 35 -4.93 8.87 15.10
N ALA A 36 -5.74 7.98 15.70
CA ALA A 36 -5.26 6.79 16.39
C ALA A 36 -5.29 5.56 15.46
N PRO A 37 -4.15 4.88 15.23
CA PRO A 37 -4.12 3.61 14.50
C PRO A 37 -4.94 2.51 15.21
N GLU A 38 -5.18 2.65 16.52
CA GLU A 38 -5.92 1.69 17.34
C GLU A 38 -7.39 1.56 16.93
N ALA A 39 -8.02 2.68 16.56
CA ALA A 39 -9.40 2.70 16.05
C ALA A 39 -9.54 2.00 14.69
N MET A 40 -8.43 1.93 13.93
CA MET A 40 -8.38 1.19 12.68
C MET A 40 -8.22 -0.32 12.95
N ILE A 41 -7.31 -0.70 13.86
CA ILE A 41 -7.07 -2.10 14.23
C ILE A 41 -8.34 -2.78 14.74
N THR A 42 -9.12 -2.10 15.57
CA THR A 42 -10.41 -2.60 16.08
C THR A 42 -11.44 -2.84 14.96
N LYS A 43 -11.38 -2.11 13.84
CA LYS A 43 -12.23 -2.36 12.67
C LYS A 43 -11.74 -3.52 11.80
N LEU A 44 -10.44 -3.78 11.79
CA LEU A 44 -9.84 -4.88 11.03
C LEU A 44 -9.85 -6.23 11.74
N GLN A 45 -10.11 -6.29 13.06
CA GLN A 45 -10.04 -7.54 13.84
C GLN A 45 -10.97 -8.67 13.34
N HIS A 46 -12.06 -8.31 12.66
CA HIS A 46 -13.05 -9.27 12.14
C HIS A 46 -12.79 -9.70 10.70
N LEU A 47 -11.78 -9.13 10.03
CA LEU A 47 -11.47 -9.47 8.66
C LEU A 47 -10.58 -10.72 8.58
N PRO A 48 -10.90 -11.65 7.66
CA PRO A 48 -10.05 -12.82 7.45
C PRO A 48 -8.65 -12.39 6.97
N LEU A 49 -7.63 -13.09 7.47
CA LEU A 49 -6.22 -12.75 7.29
C LEU A 49 -5.80 -12.55 5.81
N LEU A 50 -6.46 -13.29 4.90
CA LEU A 50 -6.24 -13.23 3.45
C LEU A 50 -6.72 -11.92 2.80
N LEU A 51 -7.70 -11.23 3.38
CA LEU A 51 -8.22 -9.96 2.85
C LEU A 51 -7.45 -8.75 3.38
N ILE A 52 -6.70 -8.92 4.46
CA ILE A 52 -5.88 -7.87 5.09
C ILE A 52 -4.99 -7.12 4.09
N PRO A 53 -4.23 -7.77 3.18
CA PRO A 53 -3.36 -7.03 2.26
C PRO A 53 -4.13 -6.13 1.28
N ILE A 54 -5.24 -6.64 0.72
CA ILE A 54 -6.08 -5.88 -0.22
C ILE A 54 -6.75 -4.72 0.51
N VAL A 55 -7.32 -5.00 1.68
CA VAL A 55 -8.01 -4.01 2.50
C VAL A 55 -7.05 -2.94 3.00
N GLY A 56 -5.83 -3.31 3.41
CA GLY A 56 -4.77 -2.38 3.80
C GLY A 56 -4.42 -1.39 2.69
N LEU A 57 -4.27 -1.85 1.45
CA LEU A 57 -3.99 -0.97 0.30
C LEU A 57 -5.18 -0.05 -0.05
N VAL A 58 -6.41 -0.57 0.02
CA VAL A 58 -7.62 0.26 -0.18
C VAL A 58 -7.71 1.35 0.88
N TYR A 59 -7.48 1.01 2.15
CA TYR A 59 -7.45 2.00 3.23
C TYR A 59 -6.30 3.00 3.09
N ALA A 60 -5.12 2.58 2.62
CA ALA A 60 -4.03 3.51 2.32
C ALA A 60 -4.46 4.59 1.32
N GLY A 61 -5.17 4.22 0.24
CA GLY A 61 -5.70 5.16 -0.73
C GLY A 61 -6.77 6.10 -0.14
N ILE A 62 -7.67 5.56 0.71
CA ILE A 62 -8.68 6.37 1.41
C ILE A 62 -8.01 7.39 2.34
N PHE A 63 -7.02 6.96 3.13
CA PHE A 63 -6.30 7.85 4.03
C PHE A 63 -5.48 8.89 3.28
N TYR A 64 -4.87 8.53 2.15
CA TYR A 64 -4.16 9.49 1.30
C TYR A 64 -5.10 10.57 0.74
N ARG A 65 -6.29 10.18 0.27
CA ARG A 65 -7.31 11.14 -0.21
C ARG A 65 -7.83 12.05 0.91
N ARG A 66 -7.98 11.51 2.12
CA ARG A 66 -8.40 12.31 3.28
C ARG A 66 -7.29 13.22 3.79
N TYR A 67 -6.03 12.78 3.74
CA TYR A 67 -4.85 13.56 4.07
C TYR A 67 -4.72 14.78 3.15
N THR A 68 -4.78 14.57 1.84
CA THR A 68 -4.72 15.67 0.86
C THR A 68 -5.85 16.68 1.09
N ARG A 69 -7.09 16.22 1.35
CA ARG A 69 -8.20 17.10 1.75
C ARG A 69 -7.91 17.86 3.04
N ALA A 70 -7.43 17.19 4.08
CA ALA A 70 -7.07 17.84 5.33
C ALA A 70 -6.03 18.95 5.08
N CYS A 71 -4.94 18.65 4.39
CA CYS A 71 -3.91 19.64 4.05
C CYS A 71 -4.49 20.86 3.32
N THR A 72 -5.38 20.65 2.34
CA THR A 72 -6.04 21.77 1.64
C THR A 72 -6.94 22.60 2.55
N SER A 73 -7.72 21.96 3.44
CA SER A 73 -8.53 22.66 4.46
C SER A 73 -7.65 23.45 5.44
N PHE A 74 -6.53 22.87 5.89
CA PHE A 74 -5.57 23.56 6.76
C PHE A 74 -5.02 24.82 6.12
N GLN A 75 -4.61 24.71 4.86
CA GLN A 75 -4.09 25.83 4.10
C GLN A 75 -5.15 26.92 3.91
N ALA A 76 -6.40 26.55 3.63
CA ALA A 76 -7.50 27.49 3.43
C ALA A 76 -7.90 28.22 4.73
N ILE A 77 -7.94 27.52 5.86
CA ILE A 77 -8.45 28.07 7.13
C ILE A 77 -7.34 28.82 7.88
N ASN A 78 -6.14 28.24 7.92
CA ASN A 78 -5.06 28.74 8.79
C ASN A 78 -3.92 29.41 8.00
N GLY A 79 -3.97 29.38 6.67
CA GLY A 79 -2.91 29.94 5.82
C GLY A 79 -1.61 29.14 5.80
N PHE A 80 -1.60 27.93 6.40
CA PHE A 80 -0.41 27.08 6.44
C PHE A 80 -0.77 25.59 6.36
N THR A 81 0.20 24.77 5.95
CA THR A 81 0.13 23.30 5.98
C THR A 81 1.08 22.74 7.05
N PRO A 82 0.62 21.83 7.94
CA PRO A 82 1.49 21.18 8.91
C PRO A 82 2.66 20.48 8.20
N ASN A 83 3.89 20.83 8.59
CA ASN A 83 5.11 20.29 7.98
C ASN A 83 6.05 19.69 9.02
N THR A 84 7.06 18.95 8.54
CA THR A 84 8.09 18.33 9.38
C THR A 84 9.23 19.28 9.77
N LYS A 85 9.31 20.46 9.14
CA LYS A 85 10.36 21.47 9.36
C LYS A 85 10.10 22.30 10.62
N CYS A 86 8.84 22.56 10.93
CA CYS A 86 8.43 23.28 12.14
C CYS A 86 8.26 22.28 13.29
N PRO A 87 8.94 22.48 14.43
CA PRO A 87 8.87 21.56 15.56
C PRO A 87 7.45 21.42 16.12
N GLN A 88 6.67 22.51 16.13
CA GLN A 88 5.30 22.49 16.64
C GLN A 88 4.29 21.85 15.65
N CYS A 89 4.56 21.89 14.35
CA CYS A 89 3.72 21.22 13.34
C CYS A 89 4.08 19.75 13.14
N ARG A 90 5.28 19.33 13.55
CA ARG A 90 5.83 18.02 13.26
C ARG A 90 4.95 16.90 13.79
N GLU A 91 4.47 16.98 15.03
CA GLU A 91 3.61 15.97 15.63
C GLU A 91 2.31 15.80 14.85
N THR A 92 1.66 16.89 14.48
CA THR A 92 0.43 16.85 13.69
C THR A 92 0.68 16.21 12.32
N SER A 93 1.79 16.57 11.66
CA SER A 93 2.17 15.96 10.37
C SER A 93 2.44 14.46 10.49
N MET A 94 3.07 14.01 11.58
CA MET A 94 3.33 12.60 11.82
C MET A 94 2.04 11.84 12.09
N ILE A 95 1.16 12.36 12.95
CA ILE A 95 -0.12 11.74 13.27
C ILE A 95 -0.99 11.57 12.03
N MET A 96 -0.97 12.54 11.10
CA MET A 96 -1.72 12.45 9.85
C MET A 96 -1.15 11.43 8.86
N VAL A 97 0.17 11.25 8.84
CA VAL A 97 0.86 10.36 7.88
C VAL A 97 0.96 8.92 8.40
N LEU A 98 1.00 8.72 9.72
CA LEU A 98 1.20 7.41 10.35
C LEU A 98 0.18 6.35 9.88
N PRO A 99 -1.14 6.62 9.79
CA PRO A 99 -2.12 5.63 9.31
C PRO A 99 -1.86 5.22 7.85
N ILE A 100 -1.38 6.14 7.01
CA ILE A 100 -1.02 5.85 5.61
C ILE A 100 0.16 4.89 5.59
N VAL A 101 1.22 5.20 6.33
CA VAL A 101 2.45 4.39 6.39
C VAL A 101 2.13 2.98 6.92
N VAL A 102 1.38 2.87 8.00
CA VAL A 102 0.97 1.58 8.57
C VAL A 102 0.12 0.79 7.58
N SER A 103 -0.81 1.43 6.87
CA SER A 103 -1.66 0.77 5.86
C SER A 103 -0.86 0.28 4.66
N VAL A 104 0.11 1.07 4.18
CA VAL A 104 1.01 0.70 3.07
C VAL A 104 1.93 -0.43 3.48
N LEU A 105 2.60 -0.32 4.63
CA LEU A 105 3.50 -1.36 5.13
C LEU A 105 2.74 -2.65 5.45
N GLY A 106 1.54 -2.56 6.04
CA GLY A 106 0.69 -3.74 6.27
C GLY A 106 0.22 -4.38 4.96
N GLY A 107 -0.20 -3.58 3.99
CA GLY A 107 -0.67 -4.04 2.68
C GLY A 107 0.44 -4.68 1.82
N LEU A 108 1.49 -3.92 1.52
CA LEU A 108 2.62 -4.40 0.72
C LEU A 108 3.46 -5.43 1.46
N GLY A 109 3.65 -5.27 2.77
CA GLY A 109 4.44 -6.19 3.59
C GLY A 109 3.84 -7.59 3.65
N PHE A 110 2.51 -7.73 3.56
CA PHE A 110 1.87 -9.04 3.44
C PHE A 110 1.87 -9.59 2.00
N MET A 111 1.77 -8.73 0.98
CA MET A 111 1.80 -9.17 -0.42
C MET A 111 3.17 -9.69 -0.86
N LEU A 112 4.26 -9.13 -0.34
CA LEU A 112 5.62 -9.50 -0.71
C LEU A 112 5.97 -10.98 -0.43
N PRO A 113 5.77 -11.53 0.78
CA PRO A 113 6.02 -12.95 1.06
C PRO A 113 5.08 -13.88 0.26
N LEU A 114 3.84 -13.45 0.02
CA LEU A 114 2.90 -14.17 -0.86
C LEU A 114 3.44 -14.25 -2.29
N LEU A 115 3.97 -13.15 -2.83
CA LEU A 115 4.56 -13.12 -4.16
C LEU A 115 5.80 -14.00 -4.26
N ILE A 116 6.68 -13.94 -3.25
CA ILE A 116 7.88 -14.77 -3.14
C ILE A 116 7.52 -16.25 -3.10
N LEU A 117 6.41 -16.63 -2.46
CA LEU A 117 5.94 -18.01 -2.42
C LEU A 117 5.26 -18.44 -3.73
N LEU A 118 4.53 -17.54 -4.39
CA LEU A 118 3.80 -17.83 -5.63
C LEU A 118 4.74 -18.01 -6.83
N LEU A 119 5.80 -17.20 -6.92
CA LEU A 119 6.76 -17.23 -8.03
C LEU A 119 7.38 -18.62 -8.29
N PRO A 120 7.93 -19.34 -7.30
CA PRO A 120 8.50 -20.66 -7.52
C PRO A 120 7.44 -21.71 -7.89
N ILE A 121 6.22 -21.61 -7.34
CA ILE A 121 5.12 -22.52 -7.70
C ILE A 121 4.76 -22.35 -9.18
N LEU A 122 4.67 -21.11 -9.66
CA LEU A 122 4.40 -20.81 -11.07
C LEU A 122 5.55 -21.29 -11.97
N LEU A 123 6.80 -21.12 -11.54
CA LEU A 123 7.97 -21.62 -12.25
C LEU A 123 7.95 -23.16 -12.38
N ILE A 124 7.70 -23.88 -11.28
CA ILE A 124 7.64 -25.35 -11.27
C ILE A 124 6.51 -25.85 -12.17
N THR A 125 5.31 -25.28 -12.02
CA THR A 125 4.14 -25.68 -12.84
C THR A 125 4.35 -25.39 -14.33
N GLY A 126 4.99 -24.27 -14.67
CA GLY A 126 5.41 -23.95 -16.03
C GLY A 126 6.42 -24.97 -16.57
N LEU A 127 7.43 -25.32 -15.77
CA LEU A 127 8.43 -26.32 -16.15
C LEU A 127 7.80 -27.70 -16.40
N VAL A 128 6.92 -28.15 -15.49
CA VAL A 128 6.21 -29.43 -15.62
C VAL A 128 5.36 -29.45 -16.88
N LYS A 129 4.61 -28.38 -17.17
CA LYS A 129 3.82 -28.28 -18.41
C LYS A 129 4.71 -28.32 -19.66
N ALA A 130 5.85 -27.63 -19.64
CA ALA A 130 6.81 -27.66 -20.74
C ALA A 130 7.38 -29.06 -20.97
N ILE A 131 7.82 -29.75 -19.91
CA ILE A 131 8.35 -31.11 -19.96
C ILE A 131 7.30 -32.10 -20.48
N LEU A 132 6.07 -32.04 -19.96
CA LEU A 132 4.97 -32.89 -20.43
C LEU A 132 4.59 -32.60 -21.89
N GLY A 133 4.63 -31.33 -22.31
CA GLY A 133 4.42 -30.93 -23.70
C GLY A 133 5.48 -31.52 -24.64
N ILE A 134 6.76 -31.40 -24.27
CA ILE A 134 7.88 -31.98 -25.02
C ILE A 134 7.76 -33.52 -25.06
N GLY A 135 7.48 -34.16 -23.92
CA GLY A 135 7.31 -35.61 -23.84
C GLY A 135 6.19 -36.13 -24.74
N ARG A 136 5.07 -35.40 -24.85
CA ARG A 136 3.98 -35.73 -25.80
C ARG A 136 4.40 -35.57 -27.25
N CYS A 137 5.14 -34.51 -27.59
CA CYS A 137 5.67 -34.31 -28.94
C CYS A 137 6.68 -35.39 -29.34
N VAL A 138 7.58 -35.78 -28.43
CA VAL A 138 8.55 -36.86 -28.65
C VAL A 138 7.84 -38.20 -28.81
N ALA A 139 6.88 -38.53 -27.94
CA ALA A 139 6.09 -39.76 -28.05
C ALA A 139 5.28 -39.82 -29.37
N ALA A 140 4.74 -38.69 -29.83
CA ALA A 140 4.07 -38.59 -31.12
C ALA A 140 5.05 -38.78 -32.29
N GLY A 141 6.23 -38.17 -32.24
CA GLY A 141 7.29 -38.34 -33.25
C GLY A 141 7.79 -39.78 -33.34
N VAL A 142 7.99 -40.46 -32.20
CA VAL A 142 8.39 -41.87 -32.16
C VAL A 142 7.30 -42.77 -32.74
N LYS A 143 6.00 -42.51 -32.47
CA LYS A 143 4.89 -43.23 -33.10
C LYS A 143 4.83 -43.02 -34.61
N CYS A 144 5.02 -41.79 -35.09
CA CYS A 144 5.03 -41.50 -36.53
C CYS A 144 6.23 -42.15 -37.25
N CYS A 145 7.42 -42.15 -36.64
CA CYS A 145 8.62 -42.77 -37.22
C CYS A 145 8.60 -44.30 -37.12
N GLY A 146 8.00 -44.87 -36.08
CA GLY A 146 7.89 -46.32 -35.89
C GLY A 146 6.86 -46.99 -36.82
N ASN A 147 5.92 -46.23 -37.39
CA ASN A 147 4.86 -46.75 -38.25
C ASN A 147 5.13 -46.57 -39.75
N LYS A 148 6.37 -46.27 -40.14
CA LYS A 148 6.76 -46.19 -41.55
C LYS A 148 6.90 -47.62 -42.09
N PRO A 149 6.03 -48.09 -43.00
CA PRO A 149 6.20 -49.41 -43.59
C PRO A 149 7.53 -49.45 -44.34
N ARG A 150 8.37 -50.46 -44.06
CA ARG A 150 9.52 -50.77 -44.90
C ARG A 150 8.99 -51.08 -46.30
N SER A 151 9.15 -50.15 -47.23
CA SER A 151 9.09 -50.46 -48.65
C SER A 151 10.24 -51.42 -48.94
N VAL A 152 9.87 -52.67 -49.17
CA VAL A 152 10.75 -53.69 -49.74
C VAL A 152 10.88 -53.34 -51.21
N ASP A 153 12.02 -52.75 -51.59
CA ASP A 153 12.39 -52.56 -52.98
C ASP A 153 12.80 -53.93 -53.54
N ILE A 154 12.07 -54.39 -54.58
CA ILE A 154 12.35 -55.57 -55.41
C ILE A 154 13.22 -55.12 -56.59
#